data_AF-A0A8H6BSU5-F1
#
_entry.id   AF-A0A8H6BSU5-F1
#
_cell.length_a   1.000
_cell.length_b   1.000
_cell.length_c   1.000
_cell.angle_alpha   90.00
_cell.angle_beta   90.00
_cell.angle_gamma   90.00
#
_symmetry.space_group_name_H-M   'P 1'
#
loop_
_entity.id
_entity.type
_entity.pdbx_description
1 polymer ?
#
loop_
_entity_poly.entity_id
_entity_poly.type
_entity_poly.pdbx_seq_one_letter_code
_entity_poly.pdbx_strand_id
1 'polypeptide(L)'
;MHEAIAANKKILVEGANALMLDIDFGTYPYVTSSSTGIGGVLTGLGIPPRTIRNVYGVVKAYTTRVGEGPFPTEQLNKVGETLQDVGAEYGVTTGRKRRCEIEVGVAYKLNGKELPSFPEDLIDLAKVEVVYKKFPGWEQDITGIKKYEDLPENAKNYLKFIEDYLQVPIQWVGTGPARDSMLEKKI
;
A
#
# COMPACT_ATOMS: atom_id res chain seq x y z
N MET A 1 2.11 -15.65 -25.38
CA MET A 1 2.25 -14.20 -25.12
C MET A 1 2.44 -13.38 -26.39
N HIS A 2 3.52 -13.56 -27.15
CA HIS A 2 3.82 -12.71 -28.32
C HIS A 2 2.69 -12.57 -29.35
N GLU A 3 1.95 -13.64 -29.66
CA GLU A 3 0.77 -13.57 -30.56
C GLU A 3 -0.33 -12.63 -30.04
N ALA A 4 -0.60 -12.63 -28.73
CA ALA A 4 -1.60 -11.75 -28.12
C ALA A 4 -1.16 -10.28 -28.18
N ILE A 5 0.14 -10.03 -28.03
CA ILE A 5 0.75 -8.70 -28.17
C ILE A 5 0.71 -8.24 -29.64
N ALA A 6 1.07 -9.10 -30.59
CA ALA A 6 1.03 -8.83 -32.02
C ALA A 6 -0.41 -8.56 -32.52
N ALA A 7 -1.40 -9.29 -31.98
CA ALA A 7 -2.81 -9.05 -32.20
C ALA A 7 -3.40 -7.88 -31.38
N ASN A 8 -2.56 -7.10 -30.69
CA ASN A 8 -2.93 -5.94 -29.85
C ASN A 8 -4.07 -6.25 -28.84
N LYS A 9 -4.11 -7.48 -28.31
CA LYS A 9 -5.10 -7.88 -27.31
C LYS A 9 -4.86 -7.11 -26.00
N LYS A 10 -5.94 -6.82 -25.28
CA LYS A 10 -5.86 -6.35 -23.90
C LYS A 10 -5.37 -7.51 -23.03
N ILE A 11 -4.28 -7.29 -22.30
CA ILE A 11 -3.66 -8.25 -21.39
C ILE A 11 -3.63 -7.60 -20.01
N LEU A 12 -4.17 -8.29 -19.02
CA LEU A 12 -3.99 -7.97 -17.60
C LEU A 12 -2.95 -8.95 -17.05
N VAL A 13 -2.04 -8.44 -16.21
CA VAL A 13 -1.10 -9.26 -15.45
C VAL A 13 -1.41 -9.03 -13.97
N GLU A 14 -1.75 -10.11 -13.27
CA GLU A 14 -2.03 -10.09 -11.85
C GLU A 14 -0.73 -10.43 -11.11
N GLY A 15 -0.17 -9.42 -10.42
CA GLY A 15 1.02 -9.61 -9.59
C GLY A 15 0.68 -10.33 -8.29
N ALA A 16 1.57 -11.22 -7.83
CA ALA A 16 1.51 -11.83 -6.51
C ALA A 16 2.44 -11.10 -5.53
N ASN A 17 2.15 -11.22 -4.23
CA ASN A 17 2.89 -10.56 -3.15
C ASN A 17 2.90 -9.02 -3.32
N ALA A 18 3.99 -8.35 -2.92
CA ALA A 18 4.15 -6.90 -3.00
C ALA A 18 5.64 -6.52 -2.94
N LEU A 19 5.98 -5.31 -3.39
CA LEU A 19 7.37 -4.84 -3.58
C LEU A 19 8.28 -5.01 -2.34
N MET A 20 7.77 -4.83 -1.12
CA MET A 20 8.59 -4.99 0.11
C MET A 20 8.94 -6.46 0.45
N LEU A 21 8.37 -7.41 -0.31
CA LEU A 21 8.68 -8.85 -0.28
C LEU A 21 9.44 -9.29 -1.54
N ASP A 22 9.87 -8.37 -2.41
CA ASP A 22 10.69 -8.68 -3.58
C ASP A 22 12.06 -9.26 -3.17
N ILE A 23 12.59 -10.23 -3.92
CA ILE A 23 13.88 -10.86 -3.61
C ILE A 23 15.06 -9.88 -3.71
N ASP A 24 14.98 -8.89 -4.61
CA ASP A 24 16.04 -7.93 -4.89
C ASP A 24 15.82 -6.59 -4.16
N PHE A 25 14.55 -6.17 -4.00
CA PHE A 25 14.17 -4.85 -3.48
C PHE A 25 13.40 -4.85 -2.15
N GLY A 26 13.11 -6.04 -1.60
CA GLY A 26 12.39 -6.20 -0.35
C GLY A 26 13.30 -6.18 0.89
N THR A 27 12.70 -6.46 2.04
CA THR A 27 13.42 -6.52 3.35
C THR A 27 14.17 -7.84 3.55
N TYR A 28 15.12 -8.15 2.67
CA TYR A 28 15.89 -9.40 2.65
C TYR A 28 16.55 -9.70 4.02
N PRO A 29 16.48 -10.94 4.55
CA PRO A 29 15.99 -12.17 3.92
C PRO A 29 14.49 -12.43 4.11
N TYR A 30 13.74 -11.51 4.72
CA TYR A 30 12.32 -11.68 5.05
C TYR A 30 11.40 -11.37 3.84
N VAL A 31 11.68 -12.01 2.72
CA VAL A 31 11.12 -11.77 1.38
C VAL A 31 10.66 -13.07 0.73
N THR A 32 9.94 -13.00 -0.39
CA THR A 32 9.72 -14.19 -1.24
C THR A 32 10.93 -14.42 -2.16
N SER A 33 11.11 -15.64 -2.65
CA SER A 33 12.23 -16.04 -3.51
C SER A 33 12.06 -15.67 -4.99
N SER A 34 11.34 -14.58 -5.29
CA SER A 34 10.97 -14.16 -6.64
C SER A 34 10.82 -12.65 -6.76
N SER A 35 11.16 -12.07 -7.91
CA SER A 35 10.90 -10.64 -8.18
C SER A 35 9.38 -10.41 -8.33
N THR A 36 8.83 -9.59 -7.44
CA THR A 36 7.40 -9.20 -7.36
C THR A 36 7.13 -7.87 -8.08
N GLY A 37 8.17 -7.06 -8.28
CA GLY A 37 8.09 -5.80 -9.02
C GLY A 37 7.92 -6.00 -10.54
N ILE A 38 7.88 -4.88 -11.27
CA ILE A 38 7.66 -4.88 -12.73
C ILE A 38 8.69 -5.73 -13.52
N GLY A 39 9.90 -5.91 -12.99
CA GLY A 39 10.92 -6.80 -13.57
C GLY A 39 10.44 -8.24 -13.70
N GLY A 40 9.71 -8.76 -12.71
CA GLY A 40 9.15 -10.12 -12.71
C GLY A 40 8.12 -10.35 -13.82
N VAL A 41 7.39 -9.31 -14.24
CA VAL A 41 6.47 -9.38 -15.39
C VAL A 41 7.25 -9.56 -16.70
N LEU A 42 8.38 -8.86 -16.85
CA LEU A 42 9.19 -8.88 -18.06
C LEU A 42 9.93 -10.21 -18.21
N THR A 43 10.58 -10.67 -17.15
CA THR A 43 11.32 -11.95 -17.13
C THR A 43 10.39 -13.15 -17.14
N GLY A 44 9.33 -13.13 -16.31
CA GLY A 44 8.38 -14.24 -16.18
C GLY A 44 7.50 -14.47 -17.40
N LEU A 45 7.18 -13.44 -18.19
CA LEU A 45 6.38 -13.56 -19.42
C LEU A 45 7.22 -13.55 -20.71
N GLY A 46 8.54 -13.27 -20.61
CA GLY A 46 9.44 -13.16 -21.76
C GLY A 46 9.11 -11.99 -22.69
N ILE A 47 8.56 -10.88 -22.16
CA ILE A 47 8.06 -9.76 -22.97
C ILE A 47 9.01 -8.55 -22.92
N PRO A 48 9.19 -7.82 -24.04
CA PRO A 48 10.09 -6.66 -24.05
C PRO A 48 9.49 -5.49 -23.24
N PRO A 49 10.30 -4.69 -22.52
CA PRO A 49 9.83 -3.60 -21.64
C PRO A 49 8.83 -2.65 -22.30
N ARG A 50 9.02 -2.36 -23.60
CA ARG A 50 8.16 -1.50 -24.42
C ARG A 50 6.71 -1.98 -24.61
N THR A 51 6.35 -3.16 -24.11
CA THR A 51 4.97 -3.68 -24.17
C THR A 51 4.12 -3.31 -22.95
N ILE A 52 4.76 -2.92 -21.84
CA ILE A 52 4.06 -2.35 -20.68
C ILE A 52 3.54 -0.96 -21.06
N ARG A 53 2.25 -0.72 -20.84
CA ARG A 53 1.61 0.60 -21.07
C ARG A 53 1.24 1.28 -19.77
N ASN A 54 0.49 0.58 -18.92
CA ASN A 54 0.00 1.07 -17.65
C ASN A 54 0.54 0.15 -16.55
N VAL A 55 0.92 0.73 -15.41
CA VAL A 55 1.26 0.02 -14.18
C VAL A 55 0.39 0.57 -13.07
N TYR A 56 -0.32 -0.31 -12.36
CA TYR A 56 -1.27 0.07 -11.32
C TYR A 56 -0.73 -0.36 -9.96
N GLY A 57 -0.35 0.61 -9.12
CA GLY A 57 0.04 0.35 -7.75
C GLY A 57 -1.18 0.13 -6.87
N VAL A 58 -1.25 -1.01 -6.18
CA VAL A 58 -2.29 -1.30 -5.19
C VAL A 58 -1.72 -1.06 -3.79
N VAL A 59 -2.29 -0.12 -3.05
CA VAL A 59 -1.82 0.29 -1.73
C VAL A 59 -2.99 0.30 -0.75
N LYS A 60 -2.84 -0.33 0.42
CA LYS A 60 -3.78 -0.22 1.54
C LYS A 60 -3.59 1.13 2.26
N ALA A 61 -4.65 1.70 2.82
CA ALA A 61 -4.59 2.92 3.64
C ALA A 61 -3.81 2.77 4.96
N TYR A 62 -3.37 1.55 5.30
CA TYR A 62 -2.47 1.23 6.40
C TYR A 62 -1.55 0.09 5.97
N THR A 63 -0.37 0.01 6.57
CA THR A 63 0.62 -1.03 6.27
C THR A 63 0.33 -2.32 7.06
N THR A 64 0.61 -3.47 6.45
CA THR A 64 0.45 -4.80 7.06
C THR A 64 1.59 -5.71 6.65
N ARG A 65 2.09 -6.55 7.57
CA ARG A 65 3.09 -7.59 7.30
C ARG A 65 2.57 -8.95 7.78
N VAL A 66 2.92 -10.01 7.04
CA VAL A 66 2.85 -11.40 7.51
C VAL A 66 4.26 -11.99 7.42
N GLY A 67 4.68 -12.71 8.46
CA GLY A 67 6.05 -13.19 8.61
C GLY A 67 6.94 -12.23 9.40
N GLU A 68 8.14 -12.70 9.74
CA GLU A 68 9.12 -11.98 10.57
C GLU A 68 9.79 -10.82 9.81
N GLY A 69 10.60 -10.04 10.54
CA GLY A 69 11.46 -8.98 10.00
C GLY A 69 11.02 -7.56 10.41
N PRO A 70 11.92 -6.57 10.36
CA PRO A 70 11.64 -5.22 10.83
C PRO A 70 10.41 -4.58 10.17
N PHE A 71 9.55 -3.95 10.96
CA PHE A 71 8.37 -3.24 10.46
C PHE A 71 8.26 -1.87 11.17
N PRO A 72 8.89 -0.81 10.63
CA PRO A 72 9.02 0.48 11.34
C PRO A 72 7.72 1.17 11.72
N THR A 73 6.62 0.87 11.01
CA THR A 73 5.28 1.43 11.25
C THR A 73 4.36 0.51 12.06
N GLU A 74 4.90 -0.56 12.65
CA GLU A 74 4.13 -1.48 13.49
C GLU A 74 3.57 -0.80 14.74
N GLN A 75 2.27 -1.01 15.01
CA GLN A 75 1.58 -0.41 16.15
C GLN A 75 1.15 -1.49 17.15
N LEU A 76 2.02 -1.80 18.11
CA LEU A 76 1.75 -2.72 19.22
C LEU A 76 0.84 -2.09 20.30
N ASN A 77 -0.24 -1.44 19.88
CA ASN A 77 -1.16 -0.69 20.74
C ASN A 77 -2.60 -0.79 20.22
N LYS A 78 -3.57 -0.24 20.97
CA LYS A 78 -5.01 -0.32 20.63
C LYS A 78 -5.40 0.26 19.25
N VAL A 79 -4.58 1.11 18.62
CA VAL A 79 -4.82 1.53 17.23
C VAL A 79 -4.52 0.37 16.27
N GLY A 80 -3.38 -0.30 16.43
CA GLY A 80 -3.05 -1.52 15.67
C GLY A 80 -4.09 -2.61 15.85
N GLU A 81 -4.51 -2.89 17.09
CA GLU A 81 -5.64 -3.80 17.38
C GLU A 81 -6.91 -3.41 16.59
N THR A 82 -7.26 -2.11 16.58
CA THR A 82 -8.43 -1.60 15.85
C THR A 82 -8.30 -1.74 14.33
N LEU A 83 -7.11 -1.46 13.78
CA LEU A 83 -6.83 -1.63 12.35
C LEU A 83 -6.94 -3.09 11.94
N GLN A 84 -6.43 -4.00 12.77
CA GLN A 84 -6.49 -5.44 12.55
C GLN A 84 -7.95 -5.96 12.62
N ASP A 85 -8.73 -5.51 13.62
CA ASP A 85 -10.15 -5.85 13.80
C ASP A 85 -11.04 -5.35 12.64
N VAL A 86 -10.86 -4.09 12.22
CA VAL A 86 -11.70 -3.44 11.20
C VAL A 86 -11.29 -3.84 9.79
N GLY A 87 -9.99 -4.03 9.54
CA GLY A 87 -9.47 -4.54 8.27
C GLY A 87 -9.75 -6.02 8.03
N ALA A 88 -10.21 -6.74 9.06
CA ALA A 88 -10.27 -8.21 9.09
C ALA A 88 -8.91 -8.84 8.73
N GLU A 89 -7.82 -8.27 9.26
CA GLU A 89 -6.44 -8.78 9.13
C GLU A 89 -6.18 -9.93 10.14
N TYR A 90 -7.20 -10.78 10.26
CA TYR A 90 -7.32 -11.98 11.07
C TYR A 90 -8.11 -13.00 10.26
N GLY A 91 -7.91 -14.29 10.53
CA GLY A 91 -8.93 -15.29 10.22
C GLY A 91 -10.14 -15.17 11.17
N VAL A 92 -10.90 -14.05 11.11
CA VAL A 92 -12.16 -13.69 11.83
C VAL A 92 -12.11 -13.74 13.38
N THR A 93 -12.76 -12.90 14.21
CA THR A 93 -13.60 -11.66 14.16
C THR A 93 -13.78 -11.15 15.63
N THR A 94 -14.32 -10.00 16.05
CA THR A 94 -15.03 -8.82 15.45
C THR A 94 -14.83 -7.57 16.33
N GLY A 95 -14.73 -6.38 15.71
CA GLY A 95 -15.55 -5.19 16.05
C GLY A 95 -15.41 -4.49 17.42
N ARG A 96 -14.63 -3.40 17.49
CA ARG A 96 -14.61 -2.42 18.60
C ARG A 96 -14.51 -0.95 18.14
N LYS A 97 -14.73 -0.02 19.08
CA LYS A 97 -14.79 1.45 18.86
C LYS A 97 -13.43 2.05 18.49
N ARG A 98 -13.45 2.99 17.55
CA ARG A 98 -12.29 3.64 16.91
C ARG A 98 -11.73 4.82 17.73
N ARG A 99 -10.46 5.17 17.49
CA ARG A 99 -9.84 6.45 17.87
C ARG A 99 -9.49 7.21 16.58
N CYS A 100 -9.65 8.53 16.57
CA CYS A 100 -9.88 9.30 15.34
C CYS A 100 -8.70 10.19 14.91
N GLU A 101 -7.48 9.68 15.01
CA GLU A 101 -6.27 10.30 14.42
C GLU A 101 -5.58 9.28 13.53
N ILE A 102 -5.17 9.71 12.34
CA ILE A 102 -4.46 8.88 11.34
C ILE A 102 -3.02 9.37 11.27
N GLU A 103 -2.07 8.45 11.38
CA GLU A 103 -0.64 8.74 11.31
C GLU A 103 -0.05 8.15 10.03
N VAL A 104 0.66 8.98 9.25
CA VAL A 104 1.35 8.55 8.04
C VAL A 104 2.84 8.76 8.23
N GLY A 105 3.64 7.71 8.06
CA GLY A 105 5.11 7.83 8.04
C GLY A 105 5.58 8.58 6.81
N VAL A 106 6.31 9.68 7.00
CA VAL A 106 6.76 10.58 5.92
C VAL A 106 8.28 10.70 5.80
N ALA A 107 9.04 10.18 6.76
CA ALA A 107 10.49 10.03 6.69
C ALA A 107 10.97 9.00 7.73
N TYR A 108 12.19 8.50 7.56
CA TYR A 108 12.90 7.69 8.54
C TYR A 108 14.07 8.48 9.13
N LYS A 109 14.30 8.35 10.44
CA LYS A 109 15.47 8.91 11.12
C LYS A 109 16.28 7.79 11.75
N LEU A 110 17.61 7.89 11.64
CA LEU A 110 18.55 7.01 12.32
C LEU A 110 19.56 7.88 13.08
N ASN A 111 19.71 7.64 14.38
CA ASN A 111 20.57 8.43 15.27
C ASN A 111 20.28 9.96 15.16
N GLY A 112 19.00 10.33 15.09
CA GLY A 112 18.52 11.71 14.97
C GLY A 112 18.67 12.36 13.58
N LYS A 113 19.30 11.70 12.60
CA LYS A 113 19.45 12.19 11.23
C LYS A 113 18.41 11.56 10.30
N GLU A 114 17.82 12.37 9.42
CA GLU A 114 16.89 11.88 8.41
C GLU A 114 17.63 11.09 7.32
N LEU A 115 17.06 9.96 6.91
CA LEU A 115 17.60 9.11 5.85
C LEU A 115 17.07 9.58 4.49
N PRO A 116 17.89 9.55 3.42
CA PRO A 116 17.48 9.98 2.08
C PRO A 116 16.56 8.97 1.38
N SER A 117 16.50 7.73 1.87
CA SER A 117 15.75 6.61 1.29
C SER A 117 15.40 5.58 2.37
N PHE A 118 14.63 4.56 1.98
CA PHE A 118 14.47 3.35 2.78
C PHE A 118 15.85 2.69 2.99
N PRO A 119 16.23 2.28 4.22
CA PRO A 119 17.52 1.65 4.48
C PRO A 119 17.54 0.18 4.04
N GLU A 120 18.62 -0.19 3.37
CA GLU A 120 18.88 -1.53 2.86
C GLU A 120 19.36 -2.52 3.94
N ASP A 121 19.99 -2.02 5.01
CA ASP A 121 20.47 -2.83 6.13
C ASP A 121 19.38 -3.06 7.19
N LEU A 122 19.19 -4.31 7.60
CA LEU A 122 18.16 -4.68 8.57
C LEU A 122 18.44 -4.25 10.01
N ILE A 123 19.71 -4.13 10.39
CA ILE A 123 20.12 -3.70 11.74
C ILE A 123 19.83 -2.20 11.89
N ASP A 124 19.99 -1.42 10.82
CA ASP A 124 19.61 -0.01 10.76
C ASP A 124 18.10 0.16 10.60
N LEU A 125 17.44 -0.60 9.73
CA LEU A 125 15.97 -0.61 9.58
C LEU A 125 15.24 -0.96 10.90
N ALA A 126 15.80 -1.84 11.73
CA ALA A 126 15.26 -2.17 13.04
C ALA A 126 15.40 -1.05 14.09
N LYS A 127 16.19 0.00 13.80
CA LYS A 127 16.47 1.12 14.70
C LYS A 127 15.90 2.45 14.21
N VAL A 128 15.28 2.52 13.04
CA VAL A 128 14.77 3.80 12.52
C VAL A 128 13.59 4.31 13.34
N GLU A 129 13.64 5.58 13.67
CA GLU A 129 12.50 6.34 14.18
C GLU A 129 11.68 6.82 12.97
N VAL A 130 10.38 6.47 12.93
CA VAL A 130 9.50 6.98 11.88
C VAL A 130 9.02 8.38 12.23
N VAL A 131 9.18 9.31 11.29
CA VAL A 131 8.60 10.65 11.36
C VAL A 131 7.15 10.56 10.87
N TYR A 132 6.19 10.81 11.76
CA TYR A 132 4.76 10.76 11.42
C TYR A 132 4.19 12.14 11.15
N LYS A 133 3.33 12.23 10.13
CA LYS A 133 2.38 13.31 9.92
C LYS A 133 0.99 12.86 10.36
N LYS A 134 0.36 13.65 11.23
CA LYS A 134 -0.97 13.39 11.78
C LYS A 134 -2.06 14.02 10.91
N PHE A 135 -3.18 13.31 10.76
CA PHE A 135 -4.38 13.75 10.06
C PHE A 135 -5.61 13.49 10.94
N PRO A 136 -6.61 14.40 10.93
CA PRO A 136 -7.88 14.12 11.58
C PRO A 136 -8.56 12.93 10.88
N GLY A 137 -9.07 11.98 11.67
CA GLY A 137 -9.87 10.88 11.14
C GLY A 137 -11.26 11.34 10.68
N TRP A 138 -12.04 10.40 10.15
CA TRP A 138 -13.46 10.59 9.87
C TRP A 138 -14.30 9.60 10.70
N GLU A 139 -15.36 10.09 11.33
CA GLU A 139 -16.27 9.28 12.16
C GLU A 139 -17.48 8.75 11.38
N GLN A 140 -17.50 8.99 10.07
CA GLN A 140 -18.50 8.50 9.14
C GLN A 140 -18.13 7.10 8.62
N ASP A 141 -19.14 6.25 8.41
CA ASP A 141 -18.93 5.04 7.60
C ASP A 141 -18.82 5.43 6.12
N ILE A 142 -17.80 4.90 5.44
CA ILE A 142 -17.56 5.10 4.01
C ILE A 142 -17.88 3.84 3.20
N THR A 143 -18.33 2.76 3.86
CA THR A 143 -18.56 1.45 3.25
C THR A 143 -19.54 1.55 2.09
N GLY A 144 -19.10 1.11 0.91
CA GLY A 144 -19.93 1.11 -0.29
C GLY A 144 -20.12 2.48 -0.97
N ILE A 145 -19.45 3.55 -0.53
CA ILE A 145 -19.43 4.83 -1.28
C ILE A 145 -18.83 4.59 -2.67
N LYS A 146 -19.53 5.11 -3.70
CA LYS A 146 -19.18 4.94 -5.14
C LYS A 146 -18.76 6.23 -5.85
N LYS A 147 -18.82 7.38 -5.19
CA LYS A 147 -18.46 8.69 -5.74
C LYS A 147 -17.47 9.39 -4.83
N TYR A 148 -16.54 10.14 -5.42
CA TYR A 148 -15.52 10.86 -4.65
C TYR A 148 -16.14 12.01 -3.84
N GLU A 149 -17.18 12.64 -4.36
CA GLU A 149 -17.86 13.78 -3.75
C GLU A 149 -18.57 13.40 -2.44
N ASP A 150 -19.03 12.15 -2.33
CA ASP A 150 -19.72 11.61 -1.16
C ASP A 150 -18.76 11.26 0.01
N LEU A 151 -17.44 11.25 -0.22
CA LEU A 151 -16.46 10.99 0.84
C LEU A 151 -16.42 12.14 1.88
N PRO A 152 -16.17 11.84 3.17
CA PRO A 152 -15.87 12.85 4.18
C PRO A 152 -14.67 13.71 3.80
N GLU A 153 -14.69 14.99 4.19
CA GLU A 153 -13.64 15.95 3.82
C GLU A 153 -12.25 15.52 4.33
N ASN A 154 -12.18 14.92 5.53
CA ASN A 154 -10.93 14.39 6.07
C ASN A 154 -10.40 13.20 5.26
N ALA A 155 -11.28 12.36 4.69
CA ALA A 155 -10.87 11.27 3.79
C ALA A 155 -10.34 11.81 2.46
N LYS A 156 -10.99 12.83 1.89
CA LYS A 156 -10.50 13.54 0.69
C LYS A 156 -9.13 14.18 0.93
N ASN A 157 -8.95 14.84 2.08
CA ASN A 157 -7.67 15.45 2.45
C ASN A 157 -6.55 14.42 2.65
N TYR A 158 -6.87 13.25 3.22
CA TYR A 158 -5.93 12.14 3.33
C TYR A 158 -5.52 11.57 1.96
N LEU A 159 -6.49 11.33 1.06
CA LEU A 159 -6.21 10.87 -0.31
C LEU A 159 -5.39 11.90 -1.09
N LYS A 160 -5.77 13.17 -1.04
CA LYS A 160 -5.03 14.27 -1.68
C LYS A 160 -3.60 14.36 -1.15
N PHE A 161 -3.38 14.18 0.15
CA PHE A 161 -2.03 14.16 0.70
C PHE A 161 -1.17 13.03 0.11
N ILE A 162 -1.73 11.83 -0.09
CA ILE A 162 -1.00 10.72 -0.72
C ILE A 162 -0.66 11.06 -2.18
N GLU A 163 -1.61 11.62 -2.95
CA GLU A 163 -1.35 12.06 -4.33
C GLU A 163 -0.24 13.12 -4.39
N ASP A 164 -0.32 14.15 -3.53
CA ASP A 164 0.65 15.25 -3.46
C ASP A 164 2.02 14.77 -2.96
N TYR A 165 2.08 13.79 -2.06
CA TYR A 165 3.35 13.29 -1.50
C TYR A 165 4.05 12.31 -2.44
N LEU A 166 3.31 11.39 -3.09
CA LEU A 166 3.87 10.41 -4.02
C LEU A 166 4.04 10.94 -5.45
N GLN A 167 3.37 12.06 -5.80
CA GLN A 167 3.27 12.57 -7.18
C GLN A 167 2.67 11.54 -8.15
N VAL A 168 1.76 10.69 -7.65
CA VAL A 168 1.05 9.65 -8.40
C VAL A 168 -0.46 9.80 -8.16
N PRO A 169 -1.30 9.87 -9.22
CA PRO A 169 -2.73 10.03 -9.05
C PRO A 169 -3.40 8.73 -8.58
N ILE A 170 -4.36 8.85 -7.67
CA ILE A 170 -5.23 7.78 -7.20
C ILE A 170 -6.46 7.75 -8.11
N GLN A 171 -6.55 6.74 -8.98
CA GLN A 171 -7.70 6.53 -9.87
C GLN A 171 -8.82 5.70 -9.22
N TRP A 172 -8.51 4.79 -8.30
CA TRP A 172 -9.53 3.97 -7.60
C TRP A 172 -9.31 3.98 -6.10
N VAL A 173 -10.41 3.99 -5.34
CA VAL A 173 -10.41 3.85 -3.88
C VAL A 173 -11.36 2.72 -3.50
N GLY A 174 -10.83 1.68 -2.87
CA GLY A 174 -11.64 0.62 -2.26
C GLY A 174 -12.31 1.16 -1.00
N THR A 175 -13.63 1.10 -0.96
CA THR A 175 -14.46 1.56 0.17
C THR A 175 -14.98 0.40 1.03
N GLY A 176 -14.81 -0.85 0.62
CA GLY A 176 -15.19 -2.03 1.39
C GLY A 176 -14.70 -3.33 0.74
N PRO A 177 -14.98 -4.50 1.35
CA PRO A 177 -14.48 -5.80 0.88
C PRO A 177 -15.25 -6.39 -0.32
N ALA A 178 -16.47 -5.89 -0.60
CA ALA A 178 -17.26 -6.38 -1.73
C ALA A 178 -16.71 -5.85 -3.06
N ARG A 179 -16.79 -6.66 -4.12
CA ARG A 179 -16.24 -6.34 -5.46
C ARG A 179 -16.71 -4.99 -6.03
N ASP A 180 -17.92 -4.58 -5.69
CA ASP A 180 -18.51 -3.33 -6.15
C ASP A 180 -18.21 -2.15 -5.22
N SER A 181 -17.66 -2.37 -4.02
CA SER A 181 -17.31 -1.35 -3.01
C SER A 181 -16.00 -0.65 -3.37
N MET A 182 -16.01 -0.01 -4.53
CA MET A 182 -14.92 0.77 -5.09
C MET A 182 -15.50 1.99 -5.81
N LEU A 183 -14.85 3.15 -5.66
CA LEU A 183 -15.13 4.34 -6.47
C LEU A 183 -14.00 4.58 -7.47
N GLU A 184 -14.34 5.16 -8.61
CA GLU A 184 -13.38 5.64 -9.60
C GLU A 184 -13.32 7.17 -9.55
N LYS A 185 -12.13 7.70 -9.30
CA LYS A 185 -11.79 9.12 -9.37
C LYS A 185 -11.26 9.41 -10.77
N LYS A 186 -11.83 10.43 -11.42
CA LYS A 186 -11.31 10.92 -12.70
C LYS A 186 -9.95 11.59 -12.47
N ILE A 187 -9.01 11.29 -13.34
CA ILE A 187 -7.62 11.78 -13.37
C ILE A 187 -7.37 12.61 -14.64
#